data_AF-A0A1J5ACU7-F1
#
_entry.id   AF-A0A1J5ACU7-F1
#
_cell.length_a   1.000
_cell.length_b   1.000
_cell.length_c   1.000
_cell.angle_alpha   90.00
_cell.angle_beta   90.00
_cell.angle_gamma   90.00
#
_symmetry.space_group_name_H-M   'P 1'
#
loop_
_entity.id
_entity.type
_entity.pdbx_description
1 polymer ?
#
loop_
_entity_poly.entity_id
_entity_poly.type
_entity_poly.pdbx_seq_one_letter_code
_entity_poly.pdbx_strand_id
1 'polypeptide(L)'
;MDADRTSVRLSLRGIGAWLVTAYLTELGGQEMEPGLVVGDGWQARVAAGEPVNIGAIRLGVTGVEFSGPAAAIAAARAAFEKKALRAGG
;
A
#
# COMPACT_ATOMS: atom_id res chain seq x y z
N MET A 1 7.44 10.32 -24.38
CA MET A 1 6.86 8.96 -24.43
C MET A 1 6.81 8.45 -22.99
N ASP A 2 5.72 8.74 -22.28
CA ASP A 2 5.48 8.35 -20.87
C ASP A 2 4.86 6.94 -20.81
N ALA A 3 5.54 5.96 -21.42
CA ALA A 3 4.92 4.66 -21.75
C ALA A 3 5.16 3.54 -20.72
N ASP A 4 5.92 3.79 -19.64
CA ASP A 4 6.31 2.73 -18.69
C ASP A 4 5.75 2.91 -17.26
N ARG A 5 4.82 3.85 -17.09
CA ARG A 5 4.14 4.07 -15.81
C ARG A 5 2.99 3.09 -15.68
N THR A 6 3.18 2.06 -14.86
CA THR A 6 2.13 1.08 -14.54
C THR A 6 1.48 1.42 -13.21
N SER A 7 0.32 0.83 -12.94
CA SER A 7 -0.32 0.87 -11.63
C SER A 7 -0.76 -0.51 -11.19
N VAL A 8 -0.58 -0.80 -9.90
CA VAL A 8 -0.96 -2.07 -9.28
C VAL A 8 -1.68 -1.77 -7.98
N ARG A 9 -2.86 -2.39 -7.81
CA ARG A 9 -3.66 -2.26 -6.61
C ARG A 9 -3.61 -3.54 -5.77
N LEU A 10 -3.51 -3.38 -4.45
CA LEU A 10 -3.66 -4.45 -3.47
C LEU A 10 -4.59 -4.01 -2.34
N SER A 11 -5.14 -4.99 -1.63
CA SER A 11 -6.07 -4.76 -0.51
C SER A 11 -5.63 -5.57 0.70
N LEU A 12 -5.57 -4.89 1.84
CA LEU A 12 -5.12 -5.43 3.12
C LEU A 12 -6.31 -5.48 4.06
N ARG A 13 -6.47 -6.60 4.75
CA ARG A 13 -7.59 -6.83 5.67
C ARG A 13 -7.09 -6.69 7.11
N GLY A 14 -7.87 -6.05 7.96
CA GLY A 14 -7.55 -5.89 9.38
C GLY A 14 -6.42 -4.91 9.69
N ILE A 15 -5.87 -4.23 8.67
CA ILE A 15 -4.81 -3.22 8.81
C ILE A 15 -5.40 -1.89 8.36
N GLY A 16 -5.35 -0.88 9.24
CA GLY A 16 -5.85 0.46 8.95
C GLY A 16 -4.89 1.29 8.08
N ALA A 17 -5.44 2.29 7.38
CA ALA A 17 -4.70 3.16 6.47
C ALA A 17 -3.46 3.81 7.12
N TRP A 18 -3.58 4.25 8.37
CA TRP A 18 -2.46 4.82 9.12
C TRP A 18 -1.26 3.88 9.22
N LEU A 19 -1.49 2.59 9.54
CA LEU A 19 -0.40 1.62 9.69
C LEU A 19 0.23 1.27 8.34
N VAL A 20 -0.59 1.22 7.29
CA VAL A 20 -0.12 1.06 5.92
C VAL A 20 0.78 2.22 5.50
N THR A 21 0.35 3.45 5.73
CA THR A 21 1.15 4.66 5.46
C THR A 21 2.47 4.60 6.23
N ALA A 22 2.45 4.24 7.52
CA ALA A 22 3.66 4.09 8.32
C ALA A 22 4.64 3.07 7.70
N TYR A 23 4.15 1.91 7.26
CA TYR A 23 5.01 0.93 6.58
C TYR A 23 5.60 1.45 5.28
N LEU A 24 4.83 2.17 4.47
CA LEU A 24 5.34 2.77 3.23
C LEU A 24 6.40 3.84 3.50
N THR A 25 6.23 4.63 4.56
CA THR A 25 7.23 5.61 5.01
C THR A 25 8.51 4.92 5.48
N GLU A 26 8.40 3.83 6.24
CA GLU A 26 9.56 3.05 6.69
C GLU A 26 10.30 2.32 5.54
N LEU A 27 9.68 2.19 4.36
CA LEU A 27 10.33 1.70 3.14
C LEU A 27 11.11 2.80 2.39
N GLY A 28 11.22 4.00 2.97
CA GLY A 28 11.86 5.15 2.35
C GLY A 28 10.88 6.05 1.58
N GLY A 29 9.57 5.82 1.74
CA GLY A 29 8.56 6.75 1.26
C GLY A 29 8.44 7.99 2.15
N GLN A 30 7.90 9.06 1.61
CA GLN A 30 7.50 10.26 2.34
C GLN A 30 6.03 10.55 2.06
N GLU A 31 5.24 10.75 3.10
CA GLU A 31 3.84 11.16 2.94
C GLU A 31 3.79 12.63 2.51
N MET A 32 3.35 12.87 1.27
CA MET A 32 3.27 14.21 0.70
C MET A 32 1.91 14.86 0.99
N GLU A 33 0.87 14.04 1.06
CA GLU A 33 -0.51 14.40 1.42
C GLU A 33 -1.16 13.23 2.15
N PRO A 34 -2.27 13.41 2.89
CA PRO A 34 -2.94 12.32 3.57
C PRO A 34 -3.25 11.14 2.63
N GLY A 35 -2.60 10.00 2.88
CA GLY A 35 -2.74 8.79 2.08
C GLY A 35 -2.01 8.82 0.73
N LEU A 36 -1.12 9.77 0.48
CA LEU A 36 -0.21 9.76 -0.68
C LEU A 36 1.23 9.68 -0.21
N VAL A 37 1.87 8.53 -0.42
CA VAL A 37 3.27 8.29 -0.08
C VAL A 37 4.10 8.20 -1.35
N VAL A 38 5.19 8.93 -1.44
CA VAL A 38 6.12 8.93 -2.58
C VAL A 38 7.48 8.43 -2.12
N GLY A 39 8.01 7.41 -2.79
CA GLY A 39 9.34 6.86 -2.56
C GLY A 39 10.20 6.92 -3.82
N ASP A 40 11.29 6.17 -3.83
CA ASP A 40 12.25 6.16 -4.94
C ASP A 40 11.64 5.52 -6.21
N GLY A 41 11.19 6.37 -7.14
CA GLY A 41 10.60 5.97 -8.41
C GLY A 41 9.17 5.42 -8.31
N TRP A 42 8.60 5.27 -7.11
CA TRP A 42 7.23 4.80 -6.92
C TRP A 42 6.39 5.77 -6.09
N GLN A 43 5.09 5.76 -6.29
CA GLN A 43 4.12 6.42 -5.43
C GLN A 43 3.04 5.40 -5.02
N ALA A 44 2.46 5.58 -3.84
CA ALA A 44 1.39 4.75 -3.31
C ALA A 44 0.24 5.63 -2.80
N ARG A 45 -0.99 5.36 -3.27
CA ARG A 45 -2.20 5.96 -2.72
C ARG A 45 -2.90 4.97 -1.81
N VAL A 46 -3.10 5.36 -0.56
CA VAL A 46 -3.71 4.59 0.51
C VAL A 46 -5.10 5.12 0.78
N ALA A 47 -6.10 4.25 0.77
CA ALA A 47 -7.48 4.61 1.05
C ALA A 47 -8.19 3.49 1.81
N ALA A 48 -9.22 3.85 2.58
CA ALA A 48 -10.13 2.86 3.12
C ALA A 48 -10.85 2.15 1.96
N GLY A 49 -10.88 0.82 2.01
CA GLY A 49 -11.67 -0.02 1.11
C GLY A 49 -12.99 -0.45 1.74
N GLU A 50 -13.80 -1.17 0.97
CA GLU A 50 -15.06 -1.72 1.47
C GLU A 50 -14.79 -2.77 2.56
N PRO A 51 -15.31 -2.59 3.79
CA PRO A 51 -15.15 -3.58 4.85
C PRO A 51 -15.76 -4.93 4.46
N VAL A 52 -15.14 -6.02 4.91
CA VAL A 52 -15.67 -7.37 4.68
C VAL A 52 -16.30 -7.91 5.96
N ASN A 53 -17.44 -8.57 5.83
CA ASN A 53 -18.12 -9.22 6.95
C ASN A 53 -17.80 -10.72 6.98
N ILE A 54 -17.34 -11.20 8.13
CA ILE A 54 -17.07 -12.62 8.38
C ILE A 54 -17.90 -13.01 9.62
N GLY A 55 -19.08 -13.58 9.38
CA GLY A 55 -20.06 -13.81 10.45
C GLY A 55 -20.49 -12.49 11.10
N ALA A 56 -20.31 -12.39 12.43
CA ALA A 56 -20.58 -11.16 13.19
C ALA A 56 -19.43 -10.15 13.19
N ILE A 57 -18.26 -10.50 12.61
CA ILE A 57 -17.08 -9.63 12.61
C ILE A 57 -17.10 -8.76 11.35
N ARG A 58 -17.02 -7.44 11.53
CA ARG A 58 -16.77 -6.48 10.45
C ARG A 58 -15.29 -6.14 10.41
N LEU A 59 -14.61 -6.54 9.34
CA LEU A 59 -13.18 -6.35 9.16
C LEU A 59 -12.91 -5.19 8.22
N GLY A 60 -12.19 -4.18 8.70
CA GLY A 60 -11.74 -3.07 7.86
C GLY A 60 -10.83 -3.55 6.74
N VAL A 61 -10.94 -2.89 5.58
CA VAL A 61 -10.05 -3.11 4.44
C VAL A 61 -9.36 -1.81 4.12
N THR A 62 -8.07 -1.88 3.81
CA THR A 62 -7.29 -0.76 3.28
C THR A 62 -6.81 -1.11 1.89
N GLY A 63 -7.13 -0.26 0.91
CA GLY A 63 -6.60 -0.32 -0.44
C GLY A 63 -5.30 0.44 -0.55
N VAL A 64 -4.36 -0.12 -1.32
CA VAL A 64 -3.11 0.54 -1.69
C VAL A 64 -2.94 0.44 -3.20
N GLU A 65 -2.72 1.57 -3.86
CA GLU A 65 -2.46 1.65 -5.28
C GLU A 65 -1.06 2.21 -5.52
N PHE A 66 -0.17 1.35 -5.98
CA PHE A 66 1.16 1.74 -6.41
C PHE A 66 1.13 2.22 -7.85
N SER A 67 1.91 3.25 -8.17
CA SER A 67 2.21 3.62 -9.56
C SER A 67 3.64 4.12 -9.73
N GLY A 68 4.16 4.03 -10.95
CA GLY A 68 5.58 4.26 -11.27
C GLY A 68 6.11 3.24 -12.29
N PRO A 69 7.42 3.22 -12.55
CA PRO A 69 8.07 2.18 -13.36
C PRO A 69 7.84 0.79 -12.76
N ALA A 70 7.62 -0.21 -13.62
CA ALA A 70 7.28 -1.57 -13.17
C ALA A 70 8.32 -2.16 -12.20
N ALA A 71 9.61 -1.89 -12.43
CA ALA A 71 10.70 -2.35 -11.56
C ALA A 71 10.63 -1.72 -10.15
N ALA A 72 10.35 -0.41 -10.07
CA ALA A 72 10.25 0.30 -8.80
C ALA A 72 9.04 -0.20 -7.98
N ILE A 73 7.90 -0.39 -8.64
CA ILE A 73 6.70 -0.97 -7.99
C ILE A 73 6.97 -2.40 -7.50
N ALA A 74 7.61 -3.24 -8.32
CA ALA A 74 7.90 -4.61 -7.94
C ALA A 74 8.79 -4.68 -6.69
N ALA A 75 9.83 -3.84 -6.63
CA ALA A 75 10.71 -3.74 -5.47
C ALA A 75 9.95 -3.24 -4.21
N ALA A 76 9.19 -2.14 -4.33
CA ALA A 76 8.42 -1.57 -3.23
C ALA A 76 7.38 -2.56 -2.69
N ARG A 77 6.64 -3.22 -3.58
CA ARG A 77 5.62 -4.21 -3.23
C ARG A 77 6.21 -5.41 -2.52
N ALA A 78 7.33 -5.95 -3.01
CA ALA A 78 7.99 -7.09 -2.37
C ALA A 78 8.47 -6.75 -0.95
N ALA A 79 9.04 -5.56 -0.74
CA ALA A 79 9.46 -5.09 0.57
C ALA A 79 8.27 -4.83 1.50
N PHE A 80 7.18 -4.26 0.97
CA PHE A 80 5.94 -4.01 1.70
C PHE A 80 5.26 -5.30 2.15
N GLU A 81 5.11 -6.29 1.27
CA GLU A 81 4.49 -7.58 1.60
C GLU A 81 5.28 -8.32 2.68
N LYS A 82 6.62 -8.32 2.60
CA LYS A 82 7.48 -8.91 3.62
C LYS A 82 7.25 -8.30 5.01
N LYS A 83 6.90 -7.01 5.06
CA LYS A 83 6.64 -6.28 6.31
C LYS A 83 5.23 -6.51 6.82
N ALA A 84 4.23 -6.39 5.95
CA ALA A 84 2.83 -6.62 6.28
C ALA A 84 2.57 -8.06 6.76
N LEU A 85 3.22 -9.06 6.16
CA LEU A 85 3.10 -10.47 6.57
C LEU A 85 3.77 -10.76 7.91
N ARG A 86 4.87 -10.08 8.25
CA ARG A 86 5.56 -10.26 9.55
C ARG A 86 4.77 -9.68 10.73
N ALA A 87 3.93 -8.68 10.49
CA ALA A 87 3.09 -8.08 11.53
C ALA A 87 1.78 -8.86 11.80
N GLY A 88 1.44 -9.83 10.94
CA GLY A 88 0.24 -10.65 11.04
C GLY A 88 0.48 -12.12 11.40
N GLY A 89 1.67 -12.44 11.94
CA GLY A 89 2.00 -13.77 12.47
C GLY A 89 1.84 -13.82 13.98
#